data_AF-A0AA38K909-F1
#
_entry.id   AF-A0AA38K909-F1
#
_cell.length_a   1.000
_cell.length_b   1.000
_cell.length_c   1.000
_cell.angle_alpha   90.00
_cell.angle_beta   90.00
_cell.angle_gamma   90.00
#
_symmetry.space_group_name_H-M   'P 1'
#
loop_
_entity.id
_entity.type
_entity.pdbx_description
1 polymer ?
#
loop_
_entity_poly.entity_id
_entity_poly.type
_entity_poly.pdbx_seq_one_letter_code
_entity_poly.pdbx_strand_id
1 'polypeptide(L)'
;MTDNLQVLPGLYRLLFLYFEPMSAIAPAPMIWIWPGAAWFHYEQIPHPNRLSLPSESLDPRTVVALWQLGNCYMLVGFMVSFVFRVTADAFRDNPVAQERIVGAILTALAIADVVHVLSSFMGIPPEIRFSITSWNGITHGNITLTTFLFCVRLAWFLGVGRRRFYYGQRRESLQSKRKSH
;
A
#
# COMPACT_ATOMS: atom_id res chain seq x y z
N MET A 1 7.99 20.26 -9.46
CA MET A 1 9.10 19.36 -9.00
C MET A 1 8.80 17.85 -9.13
N THR A 2 7.63 17.40 -9.60
CA THR A 2 7.35 15.94 -9.76
C THR A 2 6.99 15.50 -11.19
N ASP A 3 7.23 16.34 -12.20
CA ASP A 3 6.94 16.03 -13.62
C ASP A 3 7.94 15.08 -14.28
N ASN A 4 8.89 14.55 -13.51
CA ASN A 4 9.94 13.69 -14.01
C ASN A 4 9.64 12.18 -13.90
N LEU A 5 8.59 11.78 -13.17
CA LEU A 5 8.24 10.37 -13.01
C LEU A 5 7.28 9.89 -14.12
N GLN A 6 7.84 9.65 -15.29
CA GLN A 6 7.09 9.31 -16.50
C GLN A 6 6.34 7.97 -16.40
N VAL A 7 6.76 7.10 -15.47
CA VAL A 7 6.24 5.75 -15.29
C VAL A 7 4.95 5.69 -14.45
N LEU A 8 4.63 6.76 -13.72
CA LEU A 8 3.40 6.92 -12.94
C LEU A 8 2.60 8.13 -13.45
N PRO A 9 1.89 8.04 -14.59
CA PRO A 9 1.07 9.14 -15.06
C PRO A 9 -0.30 9.20 -14.35
N GLY A 10 -0.87 10.41 -14.28
CA GLY A 10 -2.28 10.64 -13.90
C GLY A 10 -2.70 9.97 -12.58
N LEU A 11 -3.68 9.07 -12.66
CA LEU A 11 -4.24 8.36 -11.50
C LEU A 11 -3.17 7.57 -10.72
N TYR A 12 -2.21 6.94 -11.40
CA TYR A 12 -1.14 6.19 -10.74
C TYR A 12 -0.24 7.10 -9.89
N ARG A 13 -0.02 8.34 -10.33
CA ARG A 13 0.71 9.34 -9.53
C ARG A 13 -0.05 9.68 -8.27
N LEU A 14 -1.34 10.00 -8.41
CA LEU A 14 -2.19 10.36 -7.27
C LEU A 14 -2.22 9.24 -6.23
N LEU A 15 -2.44 8.01 -6.69
CA LEU A 15 -2.54 6.85 -5.81
C LEU A 15 -1.20 6.50 -5.18
N PHE A 16 -0.19 6.17 -5.98
CA PHE A 16 1.04 5.56 -5.48
C PHE A 16 2.06 6.55 -4.91
N LEU A 17 2.03 7.83 -5.32
CA LEU A 17 2.98 8.84 -4.82
C LEU A 17 2.46 9.60 -3.59
N TYR A 18 1.14 9.68 -3.41
CA TYR A 18 0.50 10.49 -2.38
C TYR A 18 -0.44 9.66 -1.51
N PHE A 19 -1.55 9.16 -2.07
CA PHE A 19 -2.60 8.52 -1.29
C PHE A 19 -2.09 7.29 -0.53
N GLU A 20 -1.39 6.39 -1.22
CA GLU A 20 -0.90 5.15 -0.63
C GLU A 20 0.12 5.41 0.49
N PRO A 21 1.21 6.18 0.28
CA PRO A 21 2.13 6.51 1.37
C PRO A 21 1.45 7.18 2.56
N MET A 22 0.50 8.08 2.32
CA MET A 22 -0.26 8.72 3.40
C MET A 22 -1.12 7.71 4.16
N SER A 23 -1.82 6.82 3.44
CA SER A 23 -2.64 5.77 4.04
C SER A 23 -1.81 4.73 4.81
N ALA A 24 -0.59 4.45 4.35
CA ALA A 24 0.35 3.57 5.04
C ALA A 24 0.96 4.24 6.28
N ILE A 25 1.17 5.55 6.28
CA ILE A 25 1.68 6.28 7.45
C ILE A 25 0.58 6.48 8.51
N ALA A 26 -0.66 6.70 8.10
CA ALA A 26 -1.76 7.10 9.00
C ALA A 26 -2.00 6.18 10.21
N PRO A 27 -1.89 4.84 10.14
CA PRO A 27 -2.02 3.97 11.31
C PRO A 27 -1.03 4.27 12.44
N ALA A 28 0.17 4.76 12.13
CA ALA A 28 1.20 5.00 13.14
C ALA A 28 0.79 6.04 14.20
N PRO A 29 0.43 7.29 13.85
CA PRO A 29 -0.11 8.25 14.83
C PRO A 29 -1.44 7.79 15.43
N MET A 30 -2.25 7.00 14.70
CA MET A 30 -3.49 6.42 15.25
C MET A 30 -3.22 5.46 16.39
N ILE A 31 -2.13 4.69 16.32
CA ILE A 31 -1.72 3.74 17.35
C ILE A 31 -0.98 4.43 18.50
N TRP A 32 -0.07 5.36 18.20
CA TRP A 32 0.82 5.95 19.21
C TRP A 32 0.21 7.12 19.97
N ILE A 33 -0.66 7.89 19.32
CA ILE A 33 -1.13 9.18 19.85
C ILE A 33 -2.64 9.12 20.06
N TRP A 34 -3.40 9.10 18.97
CA TRP A 34 -4.86 9.16 19.01
C TRP A 34 -5.46 8.51 17.76
N PRO A 35 -6.40 7.56 17.89
CA PRO A 35 -7.17 7.23 19.11
C PRO A 35 -6.47 6.30 20.12
N GLY A 36 -5.28 5.79 19.80
CA GLY A 36 -4.43 4.97 20.66
C GLY A 36 -4.50 3.47 20.35
N ALA A 37 -3.56 2.72 20.93
CA ALA A 37 -3.40 1.28 20.66
C ALA A 37 -4.63 0.44 21.02
N ALA A 38 -5.31 0.75 22.13
CA ALA A 38 -6.53 0.02 22.56
C ALA A 38 -7.67 0.14 21.55
N TRP A 39 -7.89 1.35 21.03
CA TRP A 39 -8.87 1.58 19.98
C TRP A 39 -8.47 0.87 18.69
N PHE A 40 -7.21 0.98 18.27
CA PHE A 40 -6.74 0.38 17.02
C PHE A 40 -6.81 -1.16 17.06
N HIS A 41 -6.55 -1.76 18.23
CA HIS A 41 -6.74 -3.19 18.49
C HIS A 41 -8.19 -3.61 18.29
N TYR A 42 -9.13 -2.89 18.92
CA TYR A 42 -10.55 -3.18 18.83
C TYR A 42 -11.06 -3.07 17.39
N GLU A 43 -10.60 -2.06 16.65
CA GLU A 43 -11.01 -1.85 15.27
C GLU A 43 -10.47 -2.89 14.26
N GLN A 44 -9.51 -3.77 14.66
CA GLN A 44 -9.05 -4.83 13.77
C GLN A 44 -10.14 -5.85 13.41
N ILE A 45 -11.19 -5.97 14.24
CA ILE A 45 -12.32 -6.87 14.00
C ILE A 45 -13.61 -6.05 14.05
N PRO A 46 -14.50 -6.14 13.04
CA PRO A 46 -15.78 -5.46 13.12
C PRO A 46 -16.59 -6.01 14.29
N HIS A 47 -17.13 -5.11 15.12
CA HIS A 47 -18.02 -5.49 16.21
C HIS A 47 -19.42 -4.90 16.01
N PRO A 48 -20.51 -5.67 16.25
CA PRO A 48 -21.88 -5.18 16.09
C PRO A 48 -22.17 -3.96 16.98
N ASN A 49 -21.60 -3.94 18.19
CA ASN A 49 -21.74 -2.84 19.13
C ASN A 49 -20.52 -1.90 19.06
N ARG A 50 -20.64 -0.84 18.26
CA ARG A 50 -19.63 0.22 18.12
C ARG A 50 -19.52 1.15 19.35
N LEU A 51 -20.40 0.97 20.34
CA LEU A 51 -20.52 1.83 21.54
C LEU A 51 -19.75 1.31 22.75
N SER A 52 -19.21 0.09 22.68
CA SER A 52 -18.38 -0.49 23.73
C SER A 52 -16.94 0.01 23.55
N LEU A 53 -16.61 1.16 24.14
CA LEU A 53 -15.21 1.55 24.33
C LEU A 53 -14.49 0.42 25.09
N PRO A 54 -13.24 0.08 24.75
CA PRO A 54 -12.50 -0.94 25.49
C PRO A 54 -12.35 -0.46 26.93
N SER A 55 -13.11 -1.05 27.86
CA SER A 55 -13.01 -0.75 29.29
C SER A 55 -11.85 -1.50 29.95
N GLU A 56 -11.25 -2.47 29.25
CA GLU A 56 -10.11 -3.24 29.72
C GLU A 56 -8.80 -2.68 29.16
N SER A 57 -7.82 -2.51 30.06
CA SER A 57 -6.44 -2.22 29.68
C SER A 57 -5.87 -3.41 28.90
N LEU A 58 -5.35 -3.16 27.70
CA LEU A 58 -4.65 -4.18 26.91
C LEU A 58 -3.43 -4.71 27.67
N ASP A 59 -3.14 -6.00 27.49
CA ASP A 59 -1.90 -6.60 27.96
C ASP A 59 -0.68 -5.81 27.41
N PRO A 60 0.34 -5.51 28.24
CA PRO A 60 1.50 -4.72 27.82
C PRO A 60 2.24 -5.28 26.60
N ARG A 61 2.25 -6.61 26.40
CA ARG A 61 2.89 -7.25 25.24
C ARG A 61 2.12 -6.94 23.96
N THR A 62 0.79 -6.89 24.06
CA THR A 62 -0.09 -6.49 22.95
C THR A 62 0.13 -5.03 22.58
N VAL A 63 0.28 -4.14 23.57
CA VAL A 63 0.56 -2.71 23.33
C VAL A 63 1.89 -2.55 22.58
N VAL A 64 2.96 -3.22 23.03
CA VAL A 64 4.26 -3.16 22.35
C VAL A 64 4.16 -3.73 20.93
N ALA A 65 3.44 -4.84 20.72
CA ALA A 65 3.24 -5.40 19.38
C ALA A 65 2.53 -4.42 18.44
N LEU A 66 1.50 -3.71 18.92
CA LEU A 66 0.81 -2.68 18.14
C LEU A 66 1.71 -1.48 17.85
N TRP A 67 2.53 -1.04 18.80
CA TRP A 67 3.49 0.03 18.55
C TRP A 67 4.52 -0.35 17.49
N GLN A 68 4.99 -1.60 17.48
CA GLN A 68 5.87 -2.10 16.42
C GLN A 68 5.13 -2.18 15.07
N LEU A 69 3.87 -2.59 15.07
CA LEU A 69 3.03 -2.55 13.87
C LEU A 69 2.89 -1.12 13.30
N GLY A 70 2.67 -0.12 14.16
CA GLY A 70 2.68 1.29 13.78
C GLY A 70 4.02 1.73 13.16
N ASN A 71 5.15 1.26 13.72
CA ASN A 71 6.48 1.54 13.16
C ASN A 71 6.63 0.94 11.76
N CYS A 72 6.20 -0.30 11.56
CA CYS A 72 6.24 -0.96 10.26
C CYS A 72 5.39 -0.23 9.21
N TYR A 73 4.18 0.18 9.56
CA TYR A 73 3.30 0.94 8.67
C TYR A 73 3.93 2.26 8.21
N MET A 74 4.44 3.05 9.16
CA MET A 74 5.13 4.30 8.86
C MET A 74 6.38 4.08 7.99
N LEU A 75 7.19 3.07 8.32
CA LEU A 75 8.39 2.74 7.57
C LEU A 75 8.07 2.37 6.12
N VAL A 76 7.06 1.55 5.88
CA VAL A 76 6.61 1.19 4.52
C VAL A 76 6.18 2.44 3.75
N GLY A 77 5.38 3.31 4.38
CA GLY A 77 4.95 4.55 3.73
C GLY A 77 6.11 5.49 3.39
N PHE A 78 7.11 5.62 4.27
CA PHE A 78 8.32 6.39 3.95
C PHE A 78 9.16 5.74 2.85
N MET A 79 9.34 4.42 2.87
CA MET A 79 10.08 3.70 1.83
C MET A 79 9.46 3.94 0.45
N VAL A 80 8.15 3.77 0.31
CA VAL A 80 7.46 4.02 -0.96
C VAL A 80 7.55 5.50 -1.35
N SER A 81 7.28 6.40 -0.40
CA SER A 81 7.32 7.86 -0.63
C SER A 81 8.69 8.35 -1.11
N PHE A 82 9.77 7.94 -0.42
CA PHE A 82 11.13 8.39 -0.70
C PHE A 82 11.68 7.71 -1.93
N VAL A 83 11.53 6.39 -2.07
CA VAL A 83 12.14 5.70 -3.21
C VAL A 83 11.49 6.15 -4.52
N PHE A 84 10.18 6.42 -4.57
CA PHE A 84 9.56 6.95 -5.78
C PHE A 84 10.04 8.37 -6.12
N ARG A 85 10.19 9.25 -5.11
CA ARG A 85 10.71 10.61 -5.32
C ARG A 85 12.17 10.60 -5.77
N VAL A 86 13.01 9.82 -5.10
CA VAL A 86 14.42 9.63 -5.48
C VAL A 86 14.52 9.00 -6.88
N THR A 87 13.66 8.04 -7.22
CA THR A 87 13.65 7.45 -8.56
C THR A 87 13.29 8.47 -9.63
N ALA A 88 12.29 9.32 -9.35
CA ALA A 88 11.90 10.42 -10.23
C ALA A 88 13.06 11.39 -10.44
N ASP A 89 13.88 11.65 -9.41
CA ASP A 89 14.95 12.63 -9.45
C ASP A 89 16.29 12.10 -9.97
N ALA A 90 16.67 10.88 -9.61
CA ALA A 90 17.95 10.28 -10.00
C ALA A 90 17.94 9.70 -11.42
N PHE A 91 16.77 9.30 -11.93
CA PHE A 91 16.64 8.63 -13.24
C PHE A 91 15.74 9.40 -14.20
N ARG A 92 15.76 10.75 -14.17
CA ARG A 92 14.90 11.63 -14.98
C ARG A 92 14.90 11.26 -16.47
N ASP A 93 16.08 10.97 -17.02
CA ASP A 93 16.28 10.69 -18.44
C ASP A 93 16.30 9.18 -18.77
N ASN A 94 16.07 8.32 -17.77
CA ASN A 94 16.09 6.87 -17.94
C ASN A 94 14.77 6.23 -17.49
N PRO A 95 13.71 6.32 -18.32
CA PRO A 95 12.40 5.78 -17.97
C PRO A 95 12.39 4.24 -17.86
N VAL A 96 13.36 3.55 -18.47
CA VAL A 96 13.53 2.09 -18.31
C VAL A 96 14.00 1.76 -16.90
N ALA A 97 14.99 2.50 -16.37
CA ALA A 97 15.44 2.33 -14.99
C ALA A 97 14.34 2.70 -13.99
N GLN A 98 13.62 3.82 -14.22
CA GLN A 98 12.47 4.19 -13.41
C GLN A 98 11.44 3.06 -13.35
N GLU A 99 11.07 2.48 -14.50
CA GLU A 99 10.04 1.46 -14.56
C GLU A 99 10.47 0.17 -13.85
N ARG A 100 11.75 -0.18 -13.92
CA ARG A 100 12.28 -1.36 -13.21
C ARG A 100 12.23 -1.18 -11.69
N ILE A 101 12.65 -0.02 -11.18
CA ILE A 101 12.65 0.28 -9.73
C ILE A 101 11.21 0.37 -9.22
N VAL A 102 10.36 1.15 -9.89
CA VAL A 102 8.94 1.27 -9.52
C VAL A 102 8.25 -0.09 -9.61
N GLY A 103 8.49 -0.86 -10.67
CA GLY A 103 7.91 -2.20 -10.81
C GLY A 103 8.38 -3.19 -9.73
N ALA A 104 9.63 -3.12 -9.29
CA ALA A 104 10.11 -3.96 -8.19
C ALA A 104 9.36 -3.64 -6.88
N ILE A 105 9.17 -2.37 -6.57
CA ILE A 105 8.41 -1.92 -5.39
C ILE A 105 6.94 -2.31 -5.51
N LEU A 106 6.30 -2.05 -6.65
CA LEU A 106 4.91 -2.43 -6.88
C LEU A 106 4.71 -3.95 -6.83
N THR A 107 5.72 -4.74 -7.20
CA THR A 107 5.67 -6.20 -7.05
C THR A 107 5.69 -6.60 -5.58
N ALA A 108 6.60 -6.03 -4.80
CA ALA A 108 6.67 -6.30 -3.36
C ALA A 108 5.36 -5.90 -2.64
N LEU A 109 4.80 -4.74 -3.00
CA LEU A 109 3.53 -4.28 -2.47
C LEU A 109 2.36 -5.18 -2.91
N ALA A 110 2.33 -5.62 -4.17
CA ALA A 110 1.30 -6.54 -4.65
C ALA A 110 1.29 -7.88 -3.89
N ILE A 111 2.47 -8.40 -3.55
CA ILE A 111 2.59 -9.59 -2.70
C ILE A 111 2.07 -9.28 -1.28
N ALA A 112 2.46 -8.15 -0.71
CA ALA A 112 2.00 -7.72 0.60
C ALA A 112 0.47 -7.54 0.63
N ASP A 113 -0.15 -6.97 -0.40
CA ASP A 113 -1.59 -6.79 -0.52
C ASP A 113 -2.31 -8.14 -0.39
N VAL A 114 -1.86 -9.17 -1.12
CA VAL A 114 -2.48 -10.49 -1.10
C VAL A 114 -2.40 -11.10 0.29
N VAL A 115 -1.22 -11.07 0.90
CA VAL A 115 -1.03 -11.61 2.26
C VAL A 115 -1.88 -10.85 3.27
N HIS A 116 -1.94 -9.52 3.17
CA HIS A 116 -2.71 -8.64 4.06
C HIS A 116 -4.21 -8.85 3.95
N VAL A 117 -4.73 -8.94 2.72
CA VAL A 117 -6.16 -9.20 2.48
C VAL A 117 -6.55 -10.59 2.98
N LEU A 118 -5.74 -11.62 2.69
CA LEU A 118 -6.02 -12.99 3.14
C LEU A 118 -5.99 -13.10 4.66
N SER A 119 -4.96 -12.57 5.32
CA SER A 119 -4.86 -12.62 6.78
C SER A 119 -5.99 -11.83 7.45
N SER A 120 -6.34 -10.65 6.94
CA SER A 120 -7.45 -9.85 7.44
C SER A 120 -8.78 -10.57 7.27
N PHE A 121 -9.04 -11.14 6.09
CA PHE A 121 -10.29 -11.84 5.81
C PHE A 121 -10.45 -13.11 6.65
N MET A 122 -9.37 -13.87 6.85
CA MET A 122 -9.36 -15.04 7.74
C MET A 122 -9.52 -14.67 9.22
N GLY A 123 -9.03 -13.50 9.63
CA GLY A 123 -9.14 -12.98 10.99
C GLY A 123 -10.55 -12.51 11.37
N ILE A 124 -11.41 -12.18 10.40
CA ILE A 124 -12.81 -11.80 10.67
C ILE A 124 -13.63 -13.04 11.08
N PRO A 125 -14.44 -12.96 12.15
CA PRO A 125 -15.35 -14.03 12.55
C PRO A 125 -16.27 -14.49 11.40
N PRO A 126 -16.47 -15.81 11.21
CA PRO A 126 -17.25 -16.35 10.08
C PRO A 126 -18.65 -15.74 9.90
N GLU A 127 -19.27 -15.32 10.99
CA GLU A 127 -20.65 -14.82 11.08
C GLU A 127 -20.83 -13.47 10.39
N ILE A 128 -19.78 -12.63 10.43
CA ILE A 128 -19.78 -11.28 9.83
C ILE A 128 -18.83 -11.17 8.63
N ARG A 129 -18.10 -12.24 8.31
CA ARG A 129 -17.09 -12.29 7.24
C ARG A 129 -17.63 -11.93 5.86
N PHE A 130 -18.89 -12.24 5.57
CA PHE A 130 -19.53 -11.93 4.28
C PHE A 130 -20.51 -10.75 4.37
N SER A 131 -20.70 -10.16 5.55
CA SER A 131 -21.55 -9.00 5.76
C SER A 131 -20.76 -7.72 5.52
N ILE A 132 -20.41 -7.45 4.26
CA ILE A 132 -19.52 -6.35 3.84
C ILE A 132 -20.00 -4.98 4.38
N THR A 133 -21.31 -4.74 4.45
CA THR A 133 -21.90 -3.49 4.95
C THR A 133 -21.74 -3.30 6.47
N SER A 134 -21.45 -4.37 7.21
CA SER A 134 -21.23 -4.33 8.66
C SER A 134 -19.79 -4.01 9.05
N TRP A 135 -18.86 -4.03 8.08
CA TRP A 135 -17.45 -3.78 8.34
C TRP A 135 -17.22 -2.34 8.83
N ASN A 136 -16.22 -2.19 9.70
CA ASN A 136 -15.77 -0.88 10.16
C ASN A 136 -14.73 -0.27 9.18
N GLY A 137 -14.29 0.95 9.47
CA GLY A 137 -13.36 1.67 8.60
C GLY A 137 -12.03 0.95 8.44
N ILE A 138 -11.47 0.38 9.51
CA ILE A 138 -10.20 -0.36 9.47
C ILE A 138 -10.33 -1.63 8.62
N THR A 139 -11.44 -2.35 8.74
CA THR A 139 -11.70 -3.55 7.92
C THR A 139 -11.86 -3.22 6.44
N HIS A 140 -12.59 -2.14 6.11
CA HIS A 140 -12.68 -1.65 4.73
C HIS A 140 -11.31 -1.18 4.21
N GLY A 141 -10.49 -0.55 5.04
CA GLY A 141 -9.11 -0.21 4.71
C GLY A 141 -8.28 -1.46 4.39
N ASN A 142 -8.33 -2.46 5.27
CA ASN A 142 -7.54 -3.68 5.15
C ASN A 142 -7.94 -4.54 3.95
N ILE A 143 -9.24 -4.66 3.66
CA ILE A 143 -9.74 -5.57 2.61
C ILE A 143 -10.12 -4.80 1.36
N THR A 144 -11.10 -3.89 1.45
CA THR A 144 -11.67 -3.22 0.27
C THR A 144 -10.65 -2.31 -0.41
N LEU A 145 -10.00 -1.43 0.36
CA LEU A 145 -9.03 -0.48 -0.18
C LEU A 145 -7.76 -1.18 -0.66
N THR A 146 -7.22 -2.14 0.10
CA THR A 146 -6.05 -2.93 -0.31
C THR A 146 -6.34 -3.72 -1.59
N THR A 147 -7.51 -4.36 -1.71
CA THR A 147 -7.90 -5.07 -2.94
C THR A 147 -7.99 -4.11 -4.13
N PHE A 148 -8.54 -2.91 -3.92
CA PHE A 148 -8.57 -1.87 -4.95
C PHE A 148 -7.15 -1.49 -5.40
N LEU A 149 -6.24 -1.20 -4.45
CA LEU A 149 -4.86 -0.85 -4.78
C LEU A 149 -4.14 -1.99 -5.51
N PHE A 150 -4.33 -3.24 -5.09
CA PHE A 150 -3.81 -4.42 -5.79
C PHE A 150 -4.29 -4.48 -7.26
N CYS A 151 -5.58 -4.28 -7.51
CA CYS A 151 -6.12 -4.23 -8.88
C CYS A 151 -5.50 -3.11 -9.71
N VAL A 152 -5.29 -1.93 -9.12
CA VAL A 152 -4.61 -0.81 -9.79
C VAL A 152 -3.14 -1.17 -10.10
N ARG A 153 -2.45 -1.89 -9.20
CA ARG A 153 -1.08 -2.37 -9.46
C ARG A 153 -1.04 -3.35 -10.65
N LEU A 154 -1.99 -4.29 -10.71
CA LEU A 154 -2.11 -5.19 -11.86
C LEU A 154 -2.35 -4.41 -13.16
N ALA A 155 -3.24 -3.41 -13.14
CA ALA A 155 -3.48 -2.54 -14.28
C ALA A 155 -2.21 -1.79 -14.71
N TRP A 156 -1.37 -1.35 -13.76
CA TRP A 156 -0.09 -0.72 -14.03
C TRP A 156 0.90 -1.65 -14.74
N PHE A 157 1.00 -2.92 -14.32
CA PHE A 157 1.85 -3.93 -14.97
C PHE A 157 1.35 -4.28 -16.39
N LEU A 158 0.03 -4.35 -16.56
CA LEU A 158 -0.61 -4.56 -17.86
C LEU A 158 -0.43 -3.35 -18.80
N GLY A 159 -0.09 -2.18 -18.28
CA GLY A 159 0.12 -0.95 -19.05
C GLY A 159 -1.17 -0.20 -19.37
N VAL A 160 -2.24 -0.40 -18.59
CA VAL A 160 -3.52 0.29 -18.78
C VAL A 160 -3.31 1.78 -18.53
N GLY A 161 -3.61 2.63 -19.53
CA GLY A 161 -3.52 4.09 -19.39
C GLY A 161 -2.10 4.65 -19.22
N ARG A 162 -1.05 3.88 -19.53
CA ARG A 162 0.34 4.36 -19.49
C ARG A 162 1.22 3.77 -20.60
N ARG A 163 2.32 4.45 -20.92
CA ARG A 163 3.38 3.87 -21.75
C ARG A 163 4.24 2.92 -20.94
N ARG A 164 4.52 1.72 -21.48
CA ARG A 164 5.49 0.78 -20.92
C ARG A 164 6.86 0.97 -21.58
N PHE A 165 7.89 1.02 -20.75
CA PHE A 165 9.28 1.21 -21.15
C PHE A 165 10.12 -0.06 -20.93
N TYR A 166 9.72 -0.94 -20.00
CA TYR A 166 10.44 -2.18 -19.69
C TYR A 166 9.52 -3.41 -19.73
N TYR A 167 8.45 -3.43 -18.94
CA TYR A 167 7.58 -4.60 -18.85
C TYR A 167 6.80 -4.79 -20.15
N GLY A 168 6.70 -6.04 -20.61
CA GLY A 168 5.97 -6.39 -21.84
C GLY A 168 6.61 -5.89 -23.15
N GLN A 169 7.83 -5.35 -23.12
CA GLN A 169 8.56 -4.98 -24.33
C GLN A 169 9.26 -6.20 -24.95
N ARG A 170 9.20 -6.32 -26.28
CA ARG A 170 9.85 -7.42 -27.03
C ARG A 170 11.38 -7.29 -26.91
N ARG A 171 12.10 -8.37 -26.58
CA ARG A 171 13.56 -8.36 -26.32
C ARG A 171 14.41 -7.69 -27.43
N GLU A 172 13.98 -7.77 -28.68
CA GLU A 172 14.66 -7.17 -29.83
C GLU A 172 14.69 -5.63 -29.79
N SER A 173 13.64 -4.98 -29.27
CA SER A 173 13.59 -3.51 -29.19
C SER A 173 14.52 -2.95 -28.11
N LEU A 174 14.78 -3.72 -27.06
CA LEU A 174 15.72 -3.37 -26.00
C LEU A 174 17.19 -3.50 -26.44
N GLN A 175 17.50 -4.47 -27.30
CA GLN A 175 18.85 -4.66 -27.85
C GLN A 175 19.20 -3.65 -28.94
N SER A 176 18.24 -3.30 -29.81
CA SER A 176 18.41 -2.24 -30.82
C SER A 176 18.79 -0.90 -30.19
N LYS A 177 18.08 -0.47 -29.13
CA LYS A 177 18.37 0.78 -28.39
C LYS A 177 19.71 0.78 -27.67
N ARG A 178 20.22 -0.40 -27.28
CA ARG A 178 21.50 -0.54 -26.57
C ARG A 178 22.69 -0.57 -27.54
N LYS A 179 22.47 -0.82 -28.83
CA LYS A 179 23.50 -0.79 -29.90
C LYS A 179 23.62 0.57 -30.59
N SER A 180 22.68 1.48 -30.38
CA SER A 180 22.67 2.83 -30.98
C SER A 180 23.26 3.93 -30.09
N HIS A 181 23.85 3.55 -28.96
CA HIS A 181 24.61 4.39 -28.04
C HIS A 181 26.00 3.77 -27.87
#